data_AF-A0A1H4H533-F1
#
_entry.id   AF-A0A1H4H533-F1
#
_cell.length_a   1.000
_cell.length_b   1.000
_cell.length_c   1.000
_cell.angle_alpha   90.00
_cell.angle_beta   90.00
_cell.angle_gamma   90.00
#
_symmetry.space_group_name_H-M   'P 1'
#
loop_
_entity.id
_entity.type
_entity.pdbx_description
1 polymer ?
#
loop_
_entity_poly.entity_id
_entity_poly.type
_entity_poly.pdbx_seq_one_letter_code
_entity_poly.pdbx_strand_id
1 'polypeptide(L)' 'MKKMVFSLFLLTALYFIIFIGLGLSKDYKWSDMDWDNSGMVSVFEVMDAVDIGLRKSAKGCREYYSLKDGLPVKEVCSE' A
#
# COMPACT_ATOMS: atom_id res chain seq x y z
N MET A 1 34.53 -6.30 1.87
CA MET A 1 33.61 -5.55 2.75
C MET A 1 32.96 -4.37 2.05
N LYS A 2 33.68 -3.35 1.57
CA LYS A 2 33.08 -2.15 0.92
C LYS A 2 32.12 -2.46 -0.25
N LYS A 3 32.51 -3.36 -1.16
CA LYS A 3 31.67 -3.80 -2.29
C LYS A 3 30.38 -4.52 -1.84
N MET A 4 30.47 -5.27 -0.75
CA MET A 4 29.34 -6.03 -0.20
C MET A 4 28.34 -5.09 0.50
N VAL A 5 28.84 -4.12 1.26
CA VAL A 5 28.02 -3.07 1.88
C VAL A 5 27.35 -2.21 0.81
N PHE A 6 28.07 -1.82 -0.24
CA PHE A 6 27.51 -1.08 -1.36
C PHE A 6 26.42 -1.88 -2.09
N SER A 7 26.66 -3.16 -2.35
CA SER A 7 25.66 -4.03 -2.97
C SER A 7 24.41 -4.18 -2.11
N LEU A 8 24.56 -4.32 -0.79
CA LEU A 8 23.44 -4.40 0.13
C LEU A 8 22.61 -3.11 0.10
N PHE A 9 23.27 -1.95 0.14
CA PHE A 9 22.60 -0.65 0.04
C PHE A 9 21.80 -0.51 -1.25
N LEU A 10 22.37 -0.93 -2.39
CA LEU A 10 21.72 -0.84 -3.69
C LEU A 10 20.48 -1.75 -3.79
N LEU A 11 20.56 -2.96 -3.24
CA LEU A 11 19.42 -3.89 -3.17
C LEU A 11 18.30 -3.34 -2.28
N THR A 12 18.65 -2.78 -1.12
CA THR A 12 17.67 -2.14 -0.24
C THR A 12 17.01 -0.95 -0.91
N ALA A 13 17.77 -0.08 -1.55
CA ALA A 13 17.21 1.06 -2.29
C ALA A 13 16.27 0.60 -3.41
N LEU A 14 16.66 -0.43 -4.16
CA LEU A 14 15.83 -0.99 -5.22
C LEU A 14 14.52 -1.58 -4.67
N TYR A 15 14.56 -2.26 -3.52
CA TYR A 15 13.37 -2.78 -2.85
C TYR A 15 12.35 -1.66 -2.55
N PHE A 16 12.80 -0.56 -1.93
CA PHE A 16 11.92 0.57 -1.62
C PHE A 16 11.34 1.21 -2.89
N ILE A 17 12.15 1.43 -3.92
CA ILE A 17 11.69 2.03 -5.19
C ILE A 17 10.60 1.17 -5.83
N ILE A 18 10.78 -0.15 -5.86
CA ILE A 18 9.80 -1.07 -6.44
C ILE A 18 8.49 -1.03 -5.65
N PHE A 19 8.53 -1.19 -4.33
CA PHE A 19 7.32 -1.26 -3.51
C PHE A 19 6.56 0.08 -3.49
N ILE A 20 7.26 1.20 -3.41
CA ILE A 20 6.62 2.53 -3.52
C ILE A 20 5.98 2.68 -4.91
N GLY A 21 6.70 2.31 -5.98
CA GLY A 21 6.17 2.39 -7.34
C GLY A 21 4.92 1.53 -7.55
N LEU A 22 4.92 0.30 -7.02
CA LEU A 22 3.77 -0.60 -7.05
C LEU A 22 2.59 -0.05 -6.24
N GLY A 23 2.85 0.50 -5.06
CA GLY A 23 1.83 1.16 -4.24
C GLY A 23 1.18 2.35 -4.94
N LEU A 24 1.99 3.22 -5.54
CA LEU A 24 1.54 4.37 -6.33
C LEU A 24 0.77 3.98 -7.61
N SER A 25 0.96 2.75 -8.11
CA SER A 25 0.28 2.26 -9.32
C SER A 25 -1.14 1.76 -9.08
N LYS A 26 -1.59 1.74 -7.81
CA LYS A 26 -2.94 1.29 -7.44
C LYS A 26 -4.02 2.24 -7.95
N ASP A 27 -5.20 1.69 -8.18
CA ASP A 27 -6.36 2.38 -8.78
C ASP A 27 -7.30 3.03 -7.76
N TYR A 28 -6.88 3.13 -6.49
CA TYR A 28 -7.60 3.85 -5.43
C TYR A 28 -7.01 5.22 -5.10
N LYS A 29 -7.80 6.05 -4.40
CA LYS A 29 -7.39 7.42 -4.06
C LYS A 29 -6.23 7.40 -3.08
N TRP A 30 -5.31 8.34 -3.23
CA TRP A 30 -4.22 8.58 -2.28
C TRP A 30 -4.73 8.67 -0.83
N SER A 31 -5.78 9.46 -0.59
CA SER A 31 -6.37 9.61 0.75
C SER A 31 -6.90 8.31 1.37
N ASP A 32 -7.19 7.31 0.54
CA ASP A 32 -7.69 6.03 1.05
C ASP A 32 -6.56 5.16 1.59
N MET A 33 -5.30 5.43 1.20
CA MET A 33 -4.07 4.77 1.69
C MET A 33 -3.67 5.17 3.12
N ASP A 34 -4.41 6.07 3.76
CA ASP A 34 -4.27 6.36 5.19
C ASP A 34 -4.91 5.19 5.98
N TRP A 35 -4.15 4.11 6.15
CA TRP A 35 -4.62 2.85 6.71
C TRP A 35 -4.81 2.96 8.22
N ASP A 36 -4.00 3.78 8.88
CA ASP A 36 -4.08 4.03 10.32
C ASP A 36 -5.02 5.18 10.71
N ASN A 37 -5.53 5.94 9.73
CA ASN A 37 -6.38 7.12 9.90
C ASN A 37 -5.70 8.25 10.69
N SER A 38 -4.38 8.39 10.55
CA SER A 38 -3.61 9.47 11.14
C SER A 38 -3.85 10.84 10.48
N GLY A 39 -4.50 10.85 9.31
CA GLY A 39 -4.77 12.04 8.50
C GLY A 39 -3.68 12.38 7.50
N MET A 40 -2.62 11.57 7.41
CA MET A 40 -1.52 11.71 6.45
C MET A 40 -1.11 10.34 5.93
N VAL A 41 -0.75 10.24 4.66
CA VAL A 41 -0.25 8.99 4.06
C VAL A 41 1.27 8.96 4.15
N SER A 42 1.79 7.99 4.90
CA SER A 42 3.22 7.75 5.03
C SER A 42 3.78 6.92 3.86
N VAL A 43 5.09 6.96 3.66
CA VAL A 43 5.76 6.13 2.64
C VAL A 43 5.55 4.64 2.90
N PHE A 44 5.46 4.22 4.17
CA PHE A 44 5.22 2.83 4.53
C PHE A 44 3.80 2.38 4.18
N GLU A 45 2.80 3.24 4.37
CA GLU A 45 1.43 2.92 3.96
C GLU A 45 1.28 2.80 2.44
N VAL A 46 2.05 3.59 1.67
CA VAL A 46 2.15 3.40 0.21
C VAL A 46 2.72 2.02 -0.12
N MET A 47 3.72 1.54 0.63
CA MET A 47 4.26 0.19 0.41
C MET A 47 3.28 -0.89 0.83
N ASP A 48 2.54 -0.71 1.93
CA ASP A 48 1.50 -1.64 2.41
C ASP A 48 0.35 -1.76 1.39
N ALA A 49 0.10 -0.69 0.64
CA ALA A 49 -0.85 -0.62 -0.46
C ALA A 49 -0.66 -1.74 -1.50
N VAL A 50 0.58 -2.23 -1.69
CA VAL A 50 0.92 -3.33 -2.61
C VAL A 50 0.09 -4.58 -2.33
N ASP A 51 -0.12 -4.91 -1.06
CA ASP A 51 -0.85 -6.09 -0.60
C ASP A 51 -2.35 -5.83 -0.34
N ILE A 52 -2.85 -4.66 -0.76
CA ILE A 52 -4.26 -4.28 -0.61
C ILE A 52 -4.95 -4.24 -1.97
N GLY A 53 -6.08 -4.96 -2.04
CA GLY A 53 -7.02 -4.96 -3.15
C GLY A 53 -8.23 -4.08 -2.87
N LEU A 54 -8.96 -3.73 -3.93
CA LEU A 54 -10.21 -2.96 -3.87
C LEU A 54 -11.35 -3.80 -4.48
N ARG A 55 -12.49 -3.84 -3.80
CA ARG A 55 -13.76 -4.39 -4.33
C ARG A 55 -14.94 -3.53 -3.92
N LYS A 56 -16.09 -3.73 -4.57
CA LYS A 56 -17.36 -3.15 -4.11
C LYS A 56 -17.93 -4.00 -2.97
N SER A 57 -18.28 -3.37 -1.85
CA SER A 57 -18.97 -4.04 -0.75
C SER A 57 -20.42 -4.32 -1.11
N ALA A 58 -21.08 -5.20 -0.34
CA ALA A 58 -22.51 -5.48 -0.50
C ALA A 58 -23.39 -4.23 -0.30
N LYS A 59 -22.88 -3.20 0.37
CA LYS A 59 -23.54 -1.91 0.61
C LYS A 59 -23.25 -0.88 -0.50
N GLY A 60 -22.52 -1.26 -1.55
CA GLY A 60 -22.12 -0.36 -2.63
C GLY A 60 -20.91 0.52 -2.29
N CYS A 61 -20.26 0.32 -1.13
CA CYS A 61 -19.08 1.08 -0.72
C CYS A 61 -17.80 0.50 -1.35
N ARG A 62 -16.70 1.25 -1.23
CA ARG A 62 -15.36 0.78 -1.61
C ARG A 62 -14.76 0.01 -0.43
N GLU A 63 -14.53 -1.28 -0.61
CA GLU A 63 -13.93 -2.14 0.40
C GLU A 63 -12.49 -2.48 0.01
N TYR A 64 -11.57 -2.11 0.89
CA TYR A 64 -10.17 -2.46 0.82
C TYR A 64 -9.95 -3.75 1.59
N TYR A 65 -9.27 -4.71 0.98
CA TYR A 65 -9.05 -6.03 1.56
C TYR A 65 -7.60 -6.49 1.37
N SER A 66 -7.13 -7.31 2.30
CA SER A 66 -5.82 -7.94 2.24
C SER A 66 -5.78 -8.99 1.13
N LEU A 67 -4.83 -8.88 0.20
CA LEU A 67 -4.65 -9.86 -0.88
C LEU A 67 -4.19 -11.23 -0.36
N LYS A 68 -3.65 -11.29 0.86
CA LYS A 68 -3.16 -12.52 1.49
C LYS A 68 -4.28 -13.49 1.88
N ASP A 69 -5.37 -12.95 2.43
CA ASP A 69 -6.45 -13.75 3.05
C ASP A 69 -7.87 -13.28 2.70
N GLY A 70 -8.00 -12.18 1.95
CA GLY A 70 -9.30 -11.64 1.53
C GLY A 70 -10.05 -10.87 2.61
N LEU A 71 -9.47 -10.73 3.82
CA LEU A 71 -10.11 -10.07 4.95
C LEU A 71 -10.20 -8.55 4.72
N PRO A 72 -11.30 -7.92 5.15
CA PRO A 72 -11.48 -6.48 5.03
C PRO A 72 -10.47 -5.73 5.91
N VAL A 73 -9.85 -4.71 5.32
CA VAL A 73 -8.92 -3.79 5.98
C VAL A 73 -9.63 -2.48 6.31
N LYS A 74 -10.36 -1.93 5.33
CA LYS A 74 -11.04 -0.64 5.43
C LYS A 74 -12.25 -0.60 4.51
N GLU A 75 -13.33 0.07 4.92
CA GLU A 75 -14.49 0.33 4.05
C GLU A 75 -14.73 1.84 4.00
N VAL A 76 -14.87 2.38 2.78
CA VAL A 76 -15.12 3.80 2.53
C VAL A 76 -16.40 3.92 1.72
N CYS A 77 -17.46 4.36 2.40
CA CYS A 77 -18.71 4.75 1.78
C CYS A 77 -18.61 6.22 1.38
N SER A 78 -18.96 6.56 0.13
CA SER A 78 -19.32 7.94 -0.19
C SER A 78 -20.56 8.29 0.62
N GLU A 79 -20.58 9.46 1.26
CA GLU A 79 -21.84 10.08 1.69
C GLU A 79 -22.79 10.26 0.50
#